data_AF-A0AAW2B1E4-F1
#
_entry.id   AF-A0AAW2B1E4-F1
#
_cell.length_a   1.000
_cell.length_b   1.000
_cell.length_c   1.000
_cell.angle_alpha   90.00
_cell.angle_beta   90.00
_cell.angle_gamma   90.00
#
_symmetry.space_group_name_H-M   'P 1'
#
loop_
_entity.id
_entity.type
_entity.pdbx_description
1 polymer ?
#
loop_
_entity_poly.entity_id
_entity_poly.type
_entity_poly.pdbx_seq_one_letter_code
_entity_poly.pdbx_strand_id
1 'polypeptide(L)'
;MGYNISYIQQLTEYIKRRVTEHQEGPVNYEFKKKFFMDLVLSICKRANKMITDQHRLFRDANDPKIYVEKKREEYYRIFQKYCHGATSAAIFCEIICQKLKEPIEQSVYKKTARDLTDEIMKNCESLNGNRSNLEKHILKTLAEEEDFNKYMNYIHNPRDHFKSFIRDEVSRYITDKFSVSVLPKMKENIELMQQKIMKAAHESTEHVQVNSGDVDLWLKSFTQKLSDELILSEKDLSGVKHDDVDDFNLLEDVTRHKFPAIMTDISSNFSKKTFPVKLDYKFRPDELLIDHFCQCC
;
A
#
# COMPACT_ATOMS: atom_id res chain seq x y z
N MET A 1 -10.43 -8.06 -21.61
CA MET A 1 -11.40 -8.22 -20.51
C MET A 1 -12.40 -7.10 -20.62
N GLY A 2 -13.59 -7.40 -21.15
CA GLY A 2 -14.59 -6.40 -21.53
C GLY A 2 -15.69 -6.32 -20.49
N TYR A 3 -16.02 -5.11 -20.05
CA TYR A 3 -17.22 -4.83 -19.28
C TYR A 3 -18.45 -5.28 -20.09
N ASN A 4 -19.32 -6.12 -19.50
CA ASN A 4 -20.54 -6.57 -20.15
C ASN A 4 -21.57 -5.44 -20.12
N ILE A 5 -22.20 -5.15 -21.27
CA ILE A 5 -23.26 -4.15 -21.38
C ILE A 5 -24.44 -4.41 -20.44
N SER A 6 -24.64 -5.68 -20.04
CA SER A 6 -25.67 -6.09 -19.09
C SER A 6 -25.48 -5.48 -17.69
N TYR A 7 -24.28 -5.04 -17.31
CA TYR A 7 -24.04 -4.49 -15.97
C TYR A 7 -24.76 -3.17 -15.74
N ILE A 8 -24.89 -2.32 -16.77
CA ILE A 8 -25.65 -1.06 -16.65
C ILE A 8 -27.13 -1.35 -16.42
N GLN A 9 -27.69 -2.34 -17.14
CA GLN A 9 -29.07 -2.76 -16.98
C GLN A 9 -29.30 -3.37 -15.58
N GLN A 10 -28.42 -4.26 -15.13
CA GLN A 10 -28.49 -4.86 -13.79
C GLN A 10 -28.42 -3.81 -12.68
N LEU A 11 -27.51 -2.83 -12.80
CA LEU A 11 -27.40 -1.74 -11.84
C LEU A 11 -28.68 -0.87 -11.83
N THR A 12 -29.22 -0.56 -13.01
CA THR A 12 -30.44 0.24 -13.14
C THR A 12 -31.65 -0.48 -12.55
N GLU A 13 -31.81 -1.78 -12.82
CA GLU A 13 -32.87 -2.61 -12.24
C GLU A 13 -32.70 -2.75 -10.72
N TYR A 14 -31.47 -2.89 -10.24
CA TYR A 14 -31.18 -2.90 -8.80
C TYR A 14 -31.60 -1.58 -8.13
N ILE A 15 -31.22 -0.44 -8.69
CA ILE A 15 -31.60 0.89 -8.16
C ILE A 15 -33.12 1.04 -8.19
N LYS A 16 -33.76 0.62 -9.29
CA LYS A 16 -35.23 0.68 -9.44
C LYS A 16 -35.93 -0.10 -8.35
N ARG A 17 -35.52 -1.36 -8.13
CA ARG A 17 -36.05 -2.21 -7.07
C ARG A 17 -35.89 -1.56 -5.69
N ARG A 18 -34.72 -1.00 -5.37
CA ARG A 18 -34.47 -0.33 -4.07
C ARG A 18 -35.33 0.92 -3.88
N VAL A 19 -35.57 1.69 -4.93
CA VAL A 19 -36.46 2.85 -4.88
C VAL A 19 -37.91 2.42 -4.66
N THR A 20 -38.36 1.37 -5.35
CA THR A 20 -39.71 0.81 -5.16
C THR A 20 -39.90 0.24 -3.75
N GLU A 21 -38.96 -0.59 -3.26
CA GLU A 21 -38.98 -1.13 -1.88
C GLU A 21 -39.09 -0.01 -0.82
N HIS A 22 -38.41 1.11 -1.03
CA HIS A 22 -38.49 2.26 -0.12
C HIS A 22 -39.87 2.92 -0.15
N GLN A 23 -40.46 3.09 -1.34
CA GLN A 23 -41.80 3.68 -1.51
C GLN A 23 -42.92 2.78 -0.97
N GLU A 24 -42.73 1.47 -0.99
CA GLU A 24 -43.66 0.49 -0.42
C GLU A 24 -43.57 0.40 1.13
N GLY A 25 -42.58 1.08 1.73
CA GLY A 25 -42.39 1.18 3.18
C GLY A 25 -43.27 2.26 3.85
N PRO A 26 -42.90 2.74 5.06
CA PRO A 26 -43.73 3.65 5.88
C PRO A 26 -43.75 5.11 5.39
N VAL A 27 -43.43 5.38 4.13
CA VAL A 27 -43.32 6.73 3.58
C VAL A 27 -44.57 7.12 2.78
N ASN A 28 -45.07 8.34 3.01
CA ASN A 28 -46.29 8.85 2.37
C ASN A 28 -46.00 9.65 1.09
N TYR A 29 -44.91 9.35 0.37
CA TYR A 29 -44.51 10.11 -0.81
C TYR A 29 -44.04 9.21 -1.95
N GLU A 30 -44.23 9.69 -3.18
CA GLU A 30 -43.72 9.04 -4.37
C GLU A 30 -42.59 9.82 -5.03
N PHE A 31 -41.58 9.10 -5.50
CA PHE A 31 -40.51 9.69 -6.28
C PHE A 31 -40.94 9.92 -7.72
N LYS A 32 -40.70 11.14 -8.23
CA LYS A 32 -40.93 11.46 -9.65
C LYS A 32 -39.94 10.68 -10.51
N LYS A 33 -40.33 10.32 -11.74
CA LYS A 33 -39.42 9.71 -12.74
C LYS A 33 -38.11 10.50 -12.91
N LYS A 34 -38.18 11.83 -12.82
CA LYS A 34 -37.01 12.72 -12.86
C LYS A 34 -36.01 12.41 -11.73
N PHE A 35 -36.48 12.20 -10.50
CA PHE A 35 -35.62 11.83 -9.38
C PHE A 35 -34.90 10.51 -9.64
N PHE A 36 -35.62 9.50 -10.15
CA PHE A 36 -35.01 8.21 -10.50
C PHE A 36 -33.89 8.37 -11.54
N MET A 37 -34.14 9.15 -12.60
CA MET A 37 -33.11 9.45 -13.60
C MET A 37 -31.90 10.15 -13.00
N ASP A 38 -32.12 11.18 -12.17
CA ASP A 38 -31.05 11.94 -11.52
C ASP A 38 -30.24 11.06 -10.56
N LEU A 39 -30.90 10.16 -9.83
CA LEU A 39 -30.26 9.20 -8.93
C LEU A 39 -29.38 8.20 -9.69
N VAL A 40 -29.91 7.58 -10.75
CA VAL A 40 -29.13 6.66 -11.60
C VAL A 40 -27.92 7.38 -12.19
N LEU A 41 -28.10 8.59 -12.73
CA LEU A 41 -27.02 9.39 -13.29
C LEU A 41 -25.95 9.71 -12.24
N SER A 42 -26.35 10.10 -11.02
CA SER A 42 -25.44 10.40 -9.91
C SER A 42 -24.61 9.19 -9.50
N ILE A 43 -25.25 8.02 -9.32
CA ILE A 43 -24.58 6.76 -9.00
C ILE A 43 -23.61 6.37 -10.11
N CYS A 44 -24.06 6.38 -11.37
CA CYS A 44 -23.23 6.05 -12.52
C CYS A 44 -22.04 6.99 -12.64
N LYS A 45 -22.20 8.30 -12.39
CA LYS A 45 -21.11 9.28 -12.42
C LYS A 45 -20.06 8.97 -11.35
N ARG A 46 -20.49 8.67 -10.11
CA ARG A 46 -19.59 8.31 -9.01
C ARG A 46 -18.86 6.99 -9.29
N ALA A 47 -19.59 5.97 -9.73
CA ALA A 47 -19.03 4.66 -10.08
C ALA A 47 -18.05 4.76 -11.25
N ASN A 48 -18.38 5.50 -12.30
CA ASN A 48 -17.52 5.70 -13.47
C ASN A 48 -16.19 6.34 -13.08
N LYS A 49 -16.22 7.36 -12.19
CA LYS A 49 -14.99 7.96 -11.66
C LYS A 49 -14.13 6.91 -10.95
N MET A 50 -14.72 6.18 -10.00
CA MET A 50 -14.01 5.14 -9.23
C MET A 50 -13.42 4.04 -10.11
N ILE A 51 -14.20 3.52 -11.06
CA ILE A 51 -13.76 2.45 -11.98
C ILE A 51 -12.67 2.97 -12.93
N THR A 52 -12.80 4.19 -13.43
CA THR A 52 -11.77 4.81 -14.29
C THR A 52 -10.46 4.97 -13.54
N ASP A 53 -10.52 5.45 -12.29
CA ASP A 53 -9.34 5.60 -11.44
C ASP A 53 -8.69 4.23 -11.16
N GLN A 54 -9.50 3.21 -10.82
CA GLN A 54 -9.02 1.84 -10.63
C GLN A 54 -8.41 1.23 -11.90
N HIS A 55 -9.05 1.42 -13.06
CA HIS A 55 -8.54 0.92 -14.34
C HIS A 55 -7.22 1.59 -14.71
N ARG A 56 -7.11 2.90 -14.48
CA ARG A 56 -5.87 3.64 -14.67
C ARG A 56 -4.76 3.08 -13.78
N LEU A 57 -5.01 2.92 -12.47
CA LEU A 57 -4.03 2.34 -11.54
C LEU A 57 -3.61 0.93 -11.97
N PHE A 58 -4.57 0.10 -12.38
CA PHE A 58 -4.29 -1.24 -12.90
C PHE A 58 -3.41 -1.19 -14.16
N ARG A 59 -3.74 -0.33 -15.13
CA ARG A 59 -2.93 -0.17 -16.35
C ARG A 59 -1.53 0.34 -16.01
N ASP A 60 -1.42 1.38 -15.19
CA ASP A 60 -0.13 1.98 -14.83
C ASP A 60 0.81 0.98 -14.12
N ALA A 61 0.25 -0.03 -13.44
CA ALA A 61 0.99 -1.10 -12.77
C ALA A 61 1.28 -2.32 -13.65
N ASN A 62 0.41 -2.66 -14.60
CA ASN A 62 0.47 -3.94 -15.35
C ASN A 62 0.75 -3.79 -16.85
N ASP A 63 0.71 -2.57 -17.40
CA ASP A 63 1.00 -2.33 -18.81
C ASP A 63 2.51 -2.53 -19.07
N PRO A 64 2.90 -3.50 -19.91
CA PRO A 64 4.31 -3.80 -20.15
C PRO A 64 5.07 -2.63 -20.78
N LYS A 65 4.41 -1.81 -21.60
CA LYS A 65 5.03 -0.64 -22.23
C LYS A 65 5.35 0.41 -21.18
N ILE A 66 4.39 0.70 -20.29
CA ILE A 66 4.59 1.64 -19.18
C ILE A 66 5.69 1.13 -18.25
N TYR A 67 5.71 -0.16 -17.94
CA TYR A 67 6.75 -0.76 -17.12
C TYR A 67 8.15 -0.59 -17.73
N VAL A 68 8.30 -0.95 -19.02
CA VAL A 68 9.59 -0.83 -19.72
C VAL A 68 10.02 0.63 -19.83
N GLU A 69 9.10 1.56 -20.12
CA GLU A 69 9.41 2.99 -20.15
C GLU A 69 9.91 3.50 -18.79
N LYS A 70 9.27 3.10 -17.68
CA LYS A 70 9.71 3.44 -16.32
C LYS A 70 11.09 2.88 -15.99
N LYS A 71 11.41 1.68 -16.47
CA LYS A 71 12.67 0.98 -16.18
C LYS A 71 13.79 1.25 -17.18
N ARG A 72 13.51 1.95 -18.28
CA ARG A 72 14.44 2.20 -19.38
C ARG A 72 15.77 2.80 -18.91
N GLU A 73 15.72 3.89 -18.15
CA GLU A 73 16.92 4.58 -17.69
C GLU A 73 17.75 3.71 -16.73
N GLU A 74 17.09 2.94 -15.87
CA GLU A 74 17.74 2.01 -14.94
C GLU A 74 18.48 0.91 -15.71
N TYR A 75 17.82 0.24 -16.66
CA TYR A 75 18.44 -0.80 -17.47
C TYR A 75 19.53 -0.25 -18.41
N TYR A 76 19.35 0.94 -18.95
CA TYR A 76 20.36 1.58 -19.79
C TYR A 76 21.65 1.87 -19.00
N ARG A 77 21.54 2.33 -17.75
CA ARG A 77 22.72 2.53 -16.86
C ARG A 77 23.43 1.21 -16.54
N ILE A 78 22.68 0.14 -16.29
CA ILE A 78 23.24 -1.20 -16.07
C ILE A 78 24.00 -1.66 -17.32
N PHE A 79 23.38 -1.51 -18.50
CA PHE A 79 24.01 -1.84 -19.78
C PHE A 79 25.28 -1.03 -20.02
N GLN A 80 25.27 0.28 -19.75
CA GLN A 80 26.46 1.11 -19.84
C GLN A 80 27.58 0.58 -18.93
N LYS A 81 27.31 0.26 -17.66
CA LYS A 81 28.33 -0.28 -16.75
C LYS A 81 28.93 -1.59 -17.26
N TYR A 82 28.11 -2.45 -17.83
CA TYR A 82 28.58 -3.68 -18.47
C TYR A 82 29.55 -3.35 -19.62
N CYS A 83 29.19 -2.40 -20.50
CA CYS A 83 30.09 -1.94 -21.58
C CYS A 83 31.39 -1.29 -21.07
N HIS A 84 31.41 -0.74 -19.85
CA HIS A 84 32.61 -0.19 -19.22
C HIS A 84 33.45 -1.25 -18.45
N GLY A 85 33.10 -2.53 -18.56
CA GLY A 85 33.89 -3.63 -17.99
C GLY A 85 33.52 -4.03 -16.56
N ALA A 86 32.32 -3.69 -16.08
CA ALA A 86 31.83 -4.24 -14.81
C ALA A 86 31.70 -5.77 -14.89
N THR A 87 32.05 -6.47 -13.81
CA THR A 87 31.96 -7.94 -13.75
C THR A 87 30.51 -8.43 -13.81
N SER A 88 30.31 -9.67 -14.27
CA SER A 88 28.98 -10.30 -14.30
C SER A 88 28.31 -10.31 -12.92
N ALA A 89 29.07 -10.59 -11.86
CA ALA A 89 28.59 -10.54 -10.48
C ALA A 89 28.12 -9.12 -10.07
N ALA A 90 28.86 -8.07 -10.43
CA ALA A 90 28.48 -6.70 -10.13
C ALA A 90 27.20 -6.27 -10.86
N ILE A 91 27.06 -6.66 -12.13
CA ILE A 91 25.85 -6.40 -12.94
C ILE A 91 24.65 -7.17 -12.39
N PHE A 92 24.84 -8.45 -12.05
CA PHE A 92 23.81 -9.29 -11.46
C PHE A 92 23.31 -8.72 -10.13
N CYS A 93 24.22 -8.34 -9.23
CA CYS A 93 23.87 -7.69 -7.97
C CYS A 93 23.12 -6.37 -8.19
N GLU A 94 23.51 -5.57 -9.19
CA GLU A 94 22.81 -4.32 -9.52
C GLU A 94 21.36 -4.58 -9.95
N ILE A 95 21.11 -5.64 -10.72
CA ILE A 95 19.75 -6.02 -11.12
C ILE A 95 18.94 -6.49 -9.91
N ILE A 96 19.51 -7.32 -9.02
CA ILE A 96 18.86 -7.73 -7.77
C ILE A 96 18.48 -6.51 -6.93
N CYS A 97 19.41 -5.60 -6.74
CA CYS A 97 19.21 -4.33 -6.04
C CYS A 97 18.00 -3.55 -6.60
N GLN A 98 17.91 -3.40 -7.93
CA GLN A 98 16.79 -2.70 -8.56
C GLN A 98 15.46 -3.43 -8.39
N LYS A 99 15.46 -4.77 -8.45
CA LYS A 99 14.26 -5.59 -8.24
C LYS A 99 13.76 -5.52 -6.79
N LEU A 100 14.64 -5.35 -5.82
CA LEU A 100 14.31 -5.30 -4.40
C LEU A 100 13.79 -3.94 -3.92
N LYS A 101 14.08 -2.86 -4.64
CA LYS A 101 13.73 -1.49 -4.25
C LYS A 101 12.24 -1.31 -3.91
N GLU A 102 11.34 -1.77 -4.77
CA GLU A 102 9.90 -1.64 -4.57
C GLU A 102 9.36 -2.56 -3.45
N PRO A 103 9.73 -3.85 -3.37
CA PRO A 103 9.41 -4.70 -2.21
C PRO A 103 9.86 -4.11 -0.87
N ILE A 104 11.06 -3.52 -0.82
CA ILE A 104 11.60 -2.87 0.39
C ILE A 104 10.75 -1.66 0.77
N GLU A 105 10.49 -0.76 -0.18
CA GLU A 105 9.65 0.43 0.07
C GLU A 105 8.28 -0.02 0.62
N GLN A 106 7.63 -0.99 -0.03
CA GLN A 106 6.34 -1.50 0.40
C GLN A 106 6.36 -2.12 1.79
N SER A 107 7.41 -2.88 2.13
CA SER A 107 7.57 -3.46 3.47
C SER A 107 7.74 -2.39 4.54
N VAL A 108 8.60 -1.38 4.31
CA VAL A 108 8.83 -0.26 5.25
C VAL A 108 7.54 0.52 5.51
N TYR A 109 6.78 0.84 4.47
CA TYR A 109 5.50 1.54 4.61
C TYR A 109 4.49 0.70 5.40
N LYS A 110 4.32 -0.59 5.06
CA LYS A 110 3.37 -1.49 5.76
C LYS A 110 3.72 -1.67 7.22
N LYS A 111 5.00 -1.86 7.54
CA LYS A 111 5.47 -1.99 8.93
C LYS A 111 5.21 -0.70 9.71
N THR A 112 5.58 0.44 9.14
CA THR A 112 5.32 1.75 9.75
C THR A 112 3.83 1.98 10.00
N ALA A 113 2.96 1.60 9.05
CA ALA A 113 1.53 1.73 9.21
C ALA A 113 0.97 0.89 10.37
N ARG A 114 1.48 -0.33 10.58
CA ARG A 114 1.15 -1.16 11.75
C ARG A 114 1.63 -0.51 13.05
N ASP A 115 2.90 -0.13 13.12
CA ASP A 115 3.49 0.50 14.30
C ASP A 115 2.76 1.81 14.68
N LEU A 116 2.33 2.56 13.67
CA LEU A 116 1.55 3.79 13.84
C LEU A 116 0.12 3.50 14.29
N THR A 117 -0.51 2.43 13.79
CA THR A 117 -1.84 2.00 14.25
C THR A 117 -1.82 1.74 15.75
N ASP A 118 -0.84 0.98 16.23
CA ASP A 118 -0.64 0.70 17.65
C ASP A 118 -0.37 1.97 18.47
N GLU A 119 0.36 2.93 17.90
CA GLU A 119 0.61 4.23 18.54
C GLU A 119 -0.66 5.06 18.67
N ILE A 120 -1.47 5.14 17.61
CA ILE A 120 -2.73 5.88 17.61
C ILE A 120 -3.68 5.29 18.65
N MET A 121 -3.80 3.96 18.72
CA MET A 121 -4.63 3.28 19.72
C MET A 121 -4.22 3.56 21.17
N LYS A 122 -2.96 3.96 21.40
CA LYS A 122 -2.44 4.29 22.73
C LYS A 122 -2.56 5.78 23.04
N ASN A 123 -2.22 6.63 22.07
CA ASN A 123 -1.91 8.04 22.32
C ASN A 123 -2.98 9.01 21.77
N CYS A 124 -3.87 8.57 20.89
CA CYS A 124 -4.92 9.43 20.35
C CYS A 124 -6.18 9.30 21.23
N GLU A 125 -6.54 10.35 21.96
CA GLU A 125 -7.64 10.31 22.94
C GLU A 125 -8.98 9.88 22.33
N SER A 126 -9.26 10.28 21.09
CA SER A 126 -10.48 9.97 20.35
C SER A 126 -10.51 8.53 19.80
N LEU A 127 -9.34 7.91 19.64
CA LEU A 127 -9.15 6.58 19.04
C LEU A 127 -8.52 5.55 20.00
N ASN A 128 -8.33 5.91 21.27
CA ASN A 128 -7.83 4.99 22.29
C ASN A 128 -8.97 4.24 22.98
N GLY A 129 -8.65 3.06 23.51
CA GLY A 129 -9.60 2.23 24.24
C GLY A 129 -10.66 1.57 23.35
N ASN A 130 -11.92 1.65 23.76
CA ASN A 130 -13.02 0.89 23.16
C ASN A 130 -13.97 1.78 22.32
N ARG A 131 -14.92 1.12 21.65
CA ARG A 131 -15.93 1.77 20.80
C ARG A 131 -16.74 2.85 21.53
N SER A 132 -17.05 2.66 22.82
CA SER A 132 -17.80 3.66 23.59
C SER A 132 -16.99 4.95 23.80
N ASN A 133 -15.67 4.85 23.94
CA ASN A 133 -14.81 6.04 24.00
C ASN A 133 -14.79 6.79 22.65
N LEU A 134 -14.74 6.06 21.54
CA LEU A 134 -14.87 6.63 20.20
C LEU A 134 -16.22 7.36 20.04
N GLU A 135 -17.32 6.71 20.39
CA GLU A 135 -18.67 7.29 20.28
C GLU A 135 -18.84 8.55 21.15
N LYS A 136 -18.28 8.55 22.37
CA LYS A 136 -18.24 9.73 23.23
C LYS A 136 -17.56 10.92 22.53
N HIS A 137 -16.44 10.70 21.86
CA HIS A 137 -15.73 11.76 21.14
C HIS A 137 -16.49 12.22 19.90
N ILE A 138 -17.12 11.29 19.16
CA ILE A 138 -18.00 11.63 18.04
C ILE A 138 -19.14 12.55 18.50
N LEU A 139 -19.85 12.17 19.56
CA LEU A 139 -20.97 12.96 20.10
C LEU A 139 -20.52 14.32 20.61
N LYS A 140 -19.34 14.39 21.24
CA LYS A 140 -18.73 15.66 21.65
C LYS A 140 -18.43 16.56 20.46
N THR A 141 -17.77 16.04 19.42
CA THR A 141 -17.45 16.81 18.20
C THR A 141 -18.72 17.28 17.49
N LEU A 142 -19.75 16.44 17.39
CA LEU A 142 -21.05 16.83 16.85
C LEU A 142 -21.67 18.01 17.62
N ALA A 143 -21.59 17.98 18.95
CA ALA A 143 -22.09 19.06 19.81
C ALA A 143 -21.29 20.36 19.66
N GLU A 144 -19.98 20.27 19.44
CA GLU A 144 -19.12 21.44 19.22
C GLU A 144 -19.29 22.06 17.82
N GLU A 145 -19.57 21.24 16.80
CA GLU A 145 -19.72 21.70 15.41
C GLU A 145 -21.12 22.23 15.09
N GLU A 146 -22.15 21.78 15.81
CA GLU A 146 -23.56 22.14 15.61
C GLU A 146 -24.08 21.96 14.16
N ASP A 147 -23.46 21.05 13.39
CA ASP A 147 -23.83 20.77 12.00
C ASP A 147 -24.99 19.76 11.91
N PHE A 148 -26.17 20.26 11.55
CA PHE A 148 -27.39 19.44 11.40
C PHE A 148 -27.21 18.25 10.44
N ASN A 149 -26.47 18.42 9.33
CA ASN A 149 -26.28 17.35 8.36
C ASN A 149 -25.38 16.26 8.94
N LYS A 150 -24.35 16.63 9.71
CA LYS A 150 -23.49 15.65 10.39
C LYS A 150 -24.25 14.88 11.46
N TYR A 151 -25.12 15.54 12.23
CA TYR A 151 -26.05 14.88 13.15
C TYR A 151 -26.97 13.90 12.43
N MET A 152 -27.61 14.32 11.34
CA MET A 152 -28.47 13.43 10.56
C MET A 152 -27.71 12.24 9.97
N ASN A 153 -26.46 12.45 9.53
CA ASN A 153 -25.62 11.36 9.06
C ASN A 153 -25.25 10.39 10.19
N TYR A 154 -24.97 10.88 11.40
CA TYR A 154 -24.72 10.04 12.55
C TYR A 154 -25.95 9.17 12.92
N ILE A 155 -27.14 9.77 12.93
CA ILE A 155 -28.38 9.08 13.30
C ILE A 155 -28.79 8.06 12.23
N HIS A 156 -28.73 8.42 10.95
CA HIS A 156 -29.23 7.58 9.86
C HIS A 156 -28.18 6.65 9.26
N ASN A 157 -26.89 7.02 9.30
CA ASN A 157 -25.78 6.22 8.76
C ASN A 157 -24.59 6.17 9.75
N PRO A 158 -24.79 5.66 10.98
CA PRO A 158 -23.78 5.69 12.03
C PRO A 158 -22.46 5.04 11.60
N ARG A 159 -22.52 3.94 10.84
CA ARG A 159 -21.31 3.26 10.35
C ARG A 159 -20.44 4.15 9.46
N ASP A 160 -21.06 4.89 8.54
CA ASP A 160 -20.32 5.78 7.65
C ASP A 160 -19.79 7.01 8.40
N HIS A 161 -20.54 7.49 9.39
CA HIS A 161 -20.09 8.57 10.26
C HIS A 161 -18.84 8.16 11.07
N PHE A 162 -18.86 6.96 11.70
CA PHE A 162 -17.70 6.42 12.42
C PHE A 162 -16.48 6.28 11.51
N LYS A 163 -16.65 5.74 10.30
CA LYS A 163 -15.56 5.61 9.32
C LYS A 163 -14.98 6.97 8.93
N SER A 164 -15.83 7.97 8.68
CA SER A 164 -15.36 9.33 8.35
C SER A 164 -14.57 9.91 9.50
N PHE A 165 -15.10 9.83 10.72
CA PHE A 165 -14.46 10.35 11.91
C PHE A 165 -13.08 9.71 12.15
N ILE A 166 -12.98 8.36 12.07
CA ILE A 166 -11.69 7.67 12.21
C ILE A 166 -10.68 8.14 11.15
N ARG A 167 -11.10 8.29 9.89
CA ARG A 167 -10.22 8.78 8.82
C ARG A 167 -9.72 10.18 9.09
N ASP A 168 -10.59 11.07 9.57
CA ASP A 168 -10.24 12.46 9.87
C ASP A 168 -9.27 12.54 11.05
N GLU A 169 -9.52 11.79 12.12
CA GLU A 169 -8.65 11.71 13.29
C GLU A 169 -7.27 11.13 12.93
N VAL A 170 -7.21 10.03 12.17
CA VAL A 170 -5.95 9.42 11.71
C VAL A 170 -5.18 10.37 10.79
N SER A 171 -5.86 11.01 9.85
CA SER A 171 -5.24 11.98 8.93
C SER A 171 -4.64 13.16 9.70
N ARG A 172 -5.35 13.67 10.71
CA ARG A 172 -4.87 14.73 11.59
C ARG A 172 -3.70 14.26 12.44
N TYR A 173 -3.77 13.07 13.02
CA TYR A 173 -2.68 12.49 13.81
C TYR A 173 -1.40 12.34 12.98
N ILE A 174 -1.48 11.73 11.80
CA ILE A 174 -0.35 11.58 10.87
C ILE A 174 0.20 12.95 10.49
N THR A 175 -0.68 13.92 10.22
CA THR A 175 -0.32 15.29 9.89
C THR A 175 0.52 15.95 10.97
N ASP A 176 0.01 15.92 12.21
CA ASP A 176 0.58 16.66 13.33
C ASP A 176 1.84 15.97 13.87
N LYS A 177 1.88 14.63 13.80
CA LYS A 177 2.96 13.81 14.33
C LYS A 177 3.95 13.35 13.25
N PHE A 178 3.85 13.84 12.01
CA PHE A 178 4.67 13.33 10.91
C PHE A 178 6.17 13.43 11.20
N SER A 179 6.65 14.63 11.55
CA SER A 179 8.08 14.88 11.75
C SER A 179 8.64 14.25 13.04
N VAL A 180 7.80 14.12 14.07
CA VAL A 180 8.23 13.69 15.41
C VAL A 180 8.02 12.20 15.67
N SER A 181 7.15 11.53 14.92
CA SER A 181 6.84 10.10 15.11
C SER A 181 6.92 9.31 13.79
N VAL A 182 6.12 9.67 12.78
CA VAL A 182 5.99 8.86 11.55
C VAL A 182 7.32 8.76 10.80
N LEU A 183 7.96 9.90 10.52
CA LEU A 183 9.23 9.95 9.79
C LEU A 183 10.37 9.23 10.52
N PRO A 184 10.59 9.43 11.85
CA PRO A 184 11.52 8.61 12.62
C PRO A 184 11.29 7.11 12.51
N LYS A 185 10.03 6.63 12.64
CA LYS A 185 9.70 5.21 12.48
C LYS A 185 10.01 4.69 11.08
N MET A 186 9.74 5.48 10.03
CA MET A 186 10.10 5.09 8.66
C MET A 186 11.62 4.93 8.49
N LYS A 187 12.41 5.84 9.10
CA LYS A 187 13.88 5.77 9.09
C LYS A 187 14.40 4.56 9.87
N GLU A 188 13.88 4.32 11.06
CA GLU A 188 14.23 3.14 11.84
C GLU A 188 13.88 1.84 11.10
N ASN A 189 12.68 1.77 10.51
CA ASN A 189 12.23 0.59 9.79
C ASN A 189 13.07 0.30 8.54
N ILE A 190 13.53 1.33 7.81
CA ILE A 190 14.40 1.12 6.66
C ILE A 190 15.83 0.72 7.06
N GLU A 191 16.35 1.25 8.17
CA GLU A 191 17.65 0.83 8.73
C GLU A 191 17.62 -0.63 9.17
N LEU A 192 16.56 -1.04 9.89
CA LEU A 192 16.35 -2.44 10.28
C LEU A 192 16.22 -3.36 9.06
N MET A 193 15.51 -2.93 8.02
CA MET A 193 15.39 -3.69 6.78
C MET A 193 16.76 -3.86 6.09
N GLN A 194 17.57 -2.80 6.06
CA GLN A 194 18.93 -2.87 5.52
C GLN A 194 19.78 -3.91 6.25
N GLN A 195 19.75 -3.91 7.59
CA GLN A 195 20.47 -4.89 8.40
C GLN A 195 20.02 -6.32 8.10
N LYS A 196 18.71 -6.56 7.98
CA LYS A 196 18.16 -7.88 7.63
C LYS A 196 18.61 -8.35 6.26
N ILE A 197 18.63 -7.46 5.26
CA ILE A 197 19.08 -7.79 3.91
C ILE A 197 20.58 -8.10 3.88
N MET A 198 21.39 -7.28 4.55
CA MET A 198 22.84 -7.52 4.64
C MET A 198 23.14 -8.85 5.32
N LYS A 199 22.43 -9.16 6.40
CA LYS A 199 22.52 -10.45 7.09
C LYS A 199 22.10 -11.60 6.18
N ALA A 200 20.97 -11.47 5.48
CA ALA A 200 20.48 -12.50 4.57
C ALA A 200 21.46 -12.77 3.41
N ALA A 201 22.10 -11.72 2.87
CA ALA A 201 23.12 -11.87 1.84
C ALA A 201 24.34 -12.63 2.37
N HIS A 202 24.85 -12.25 3.54
CA HIS A 202 26.00 -12.90 4.17
C HIS A 202 25.73 -14.40 4.45
N GLU A 203 24.63 -14.71 5.14
CA GLU A 203 24.28 -16.10 5.44
C GLU A 203 23.97 -16.94 4.18
N SER A 204 23.55 -16.29 3.09
CA SER A 204 23.34 -16.98 1.80
C SER A 204 24.67 -17.28 1.10
N THR A 205 25.63 -16.36 1.18
CA THR A 205 27.00 -16.56 0.69
C THR A 205 27.69 -17.70 1.44
N GLU A 206 27.64 -17.71 2.78
CA GLU A 206 28.18 -18.80 3.59
C GLU A 206 27.53 -20.15 3.23
N HIS A 207 26.19 -20.16 3.10
CA HIS A 207 25.45 -21.38 2.76
C HIS A 207 25.89 -21.97 1.42
N VAL A 208 26.11 -21.13 0.40
CA VAL A 208 26.53 -21.60 -0.92
C VAL A 208 27.97 -22.08 -0.92
N GLN A 209 28.87 -21.40 -0.21
CA GLN A 209 30.26 -21.82 -0.09
C GLN A 209 30.41 -23.17 0.61
N VAL A 210 29.66 -23.40 1.70
CA VAL A 210 29.68 -24.68 2.44
C VAL A 210 29.13 -25.83 1.61
N ASN A 211 28.10 -25.58 0.79
CA ASN A 211 27.41 -26.61 0.02
C ASN A 211 27.94 -26.75 -1.43
N SER A 212 28.99 -26.01 -1.80
CA SER A 212 29.48 -25.93 -3.20
C SER A 212 28.34 -25.65 -4.20
N GLY A 213 27.43 -24.75 -3.82
CA GLY A 213 26.25 -24.42 -4.61
C GLY A 213 26.51 -23.40 -5.71
N ASP A 214 25.46 -23.14 -6.47
CA ASP A 214 25.43 -22.14 -7.53
C ASP A 214 24.63 -20.89 -7.10
N VAL A 215 24.47 -19.96 -8.06
CA VAL A 215 23.69 -18.74 -7.88
C VAL A 215 22.22 -19.01 -7.60
N ASP A 216 21.65 -20.06 -8.17
CA ASP A 216 20.26 -20.44 -7.90
C ASP A 216 20.09 -20.84 -6.43
N LEU A 217 21.04 -21.61 -5.87
CA LEU A 217 21.05 -21.91 -4.45
C LEU A 217 21.21 -20.65 -3.59
N TRP A 218 22.04 -19.69 -4.03
CA TRP A 218 22.19 -18.40 -3.35
C TRP A 218 20.87 -17.63 -3.31
N LEU A 219 20.23 -17.46 -4.47
CA LEU A 219 18.95 -16.76 -4.62
C LEU A 219 17.85 -17.41 -3.78
N LYS A 220 17.79 -18.74 -3.76
CA LYS A 220 16.82 -19.48 -2.95
C LYS A 220 17.04 -19.24 -1.46
N SER A 221 18.28 -19.35 -0.99
CA SER A 221 18.64 -19.10 0.42
C SER A 221 18.32 -17.65 0.82
N PHE A 222 18.65 -16.70 -0.04
CA PHE A 222 18.46 -15.27 0.17
C PHE A 222 16.97 -14.90 0.24
N THR A 223 16.18 -15.35 -0.72
CA THR A 223 14.73 -15.09 -0.75
C THR A 223 14.01 -15.77 0.42
N GLN A 224 14.40 -16.99 0.79
CA GLN A 224 13.83 -17.68 1.94
C GLN A 224 14.06 -16.89 3.25
N LYS A 225 15.28 -16.37 3.46
CA LYS A 225 15.62 -15.57 4.65
C LYS A 225 14.86 -14.24 4.74
N LEU A 226 14.39 -13.71 3.61
CA LEU A 226 13.64 -12.45 3.53
C LEU A 226 12.13 -12.65 3.41
N SER A 227 11.64 -13.89 3.40
CA SER A 227 10.23 -14.20 3.11
C SER A 227 9.24 -13.65 4.14
N ASP A 228 9.64 -13.52 5.41
CA ASP A 228 8.81 -12.90 6.46
C ASP A 228 8.72 -11.37 6.33
N GLU A 229 9.65 -10.75 5.60
CA GLU A 229 9.83 -9.31 5.53
C GLU A 229 9.41 -8.72 4.19
N LEU A 230 9.63 -9.47 3.10
CA LEU A 230 9.42 -9.06 1.72
C LEU A 230 8.54 -10.07 1.00
N ILE A 231 7.56 -9.57 0.25
CA ILE A 231 6.81 -10.39 -0.70
C ILE A 231 7.69 -10.52 -1.94
N LEU A 232 8.52 -11.56 -1.95
CA LEU A 232 9.53 -11.82 -2.97
C LEU A 232 9.71 -13.33 -3.14
N SER A 233 9.85 -13.77 -4.39
CA SER A 233 10.18 -15.15 -4.74
C SER A 233 11.46 -15.23 -5.57
N GLU A 234 12.04 -16.42 -5.64
CA GLU A 234 13.15 -16.72 -6.55
C GLU A 234 12.81 -16.33 -8.00
N LYS A 235 11.56 -16.55 -8.43
CA LYS A 235 11.10 -16.20 -9.77
C LYS A 235 11.17 -14.71 -10.07
N ASP A 236 10.92 -13.88 -9.07
CA ASP A 236 11.00 -12.42 -9.20
C ASP A 236 12.45 -11.97 -9.43
N LEU A 237 13.42 -12.71 -8.90
CA LEU A 237 14.85 -12.46 -9.09
C LEU A 237 15.42 -13.18 -10.31
N SER A 238 14.82 -14.28 -10.74
CA SER A 238 15.19 -15.09 -11.91
C SER A 238 15.07 -14.33 -13.24
N GLY A 239 15.67 -14.88 -14.30
CA GLY A 239 15.61 -14.33 -15.67
C GLY A 239 16.78 -13.41 -16.06
N VAL A 240 17.78 -13.26 -15.21
CA VAL A 240 19.07 -12.64 -15.55
C VAL A 240 20.06 -13.77 -15.85
N LYS A 241 20.81 -13.70 -16.95
CA LYS A 241 21.92 -14.64 -17.18
C LYS A 241 22.94 -14.49 -16.05
N HIS A 242 23.24 -15.60 -15.39
CA HIS A 242 24.18 -15.65 -14.27
C HIS A 242 25.18 -16.80 -14.41
N ASP A 243 25.30 -17.35 -15.63
CA ASP A 243 26.19 -18.47 -15.98
C ASP A 243 27.68 -18.16 -15.65
N ASP A 244 28.06 -16.87 -15.61
CA ASP A 244 29.41 -16.39 -15.33
C ASP A 244 29.56 -15.76 -13.92
N VAL A 245 28.70 -16.12 -12.97
CA VAL A 245 28.75 -15.60 -11.59
C VAL A 245 29.15 -16.71 -10.63
N ASP A 246 30.44 -16.74 -10.28
CA ASP A 246 31.05 -17.70 -9.36
C ASP A 246 31.65 -17.04 -8.11
N ASP A 247 31.88 -15.73 -8.14
CA ASP A 247 32.39 -14.96 -6.99
C ASP A 247 31.28 -14.47 -6.05
N PHE A 248 30.86 -15.34 -5.13
CA PHE A 248 29.85 -15.04 -4.11
C PHE A 248 30.33 -14.03 -3.05
N ASN A 249 31.65 -13.90 -2.84
CA ASN A 249 32.19 -12.88 -1.94
C ASN A 249 32.01 -11.48 -2.55
N LEU A 250 32.24 -11.37 -3.86
CA LEU A 250 31.96 -10.15 -4.61
C LEU A 250 30.46 -9.82 -4.62
N LEU A 251 29.57 -10.82 -4.69
CA LEU A 251 28.12 -10.58 -4.54
C LEU A 251 27.75 -10.01 -3.17
N GLU A 252 28.33 -10.55 -2.09
CA GLU A 252 28.11 -10.04 -0.73
C GLU A 252 28.63 -8.59 -0.60
N ASP A 253 29.85 -8.33 -1.08
CA ASP A 253 30.50 -7.02 -0.96
C ASP A 253 29.77 -5.95 -1.77
N VAL A 254 29.40 -6.25 -3.02
CA VAL A 254 28.62 -5.33 -3.85
C VAL A 254 27.25 -5.05 -3.21
N THR A 255 26.61 -6.06 -2.63
CA THR A 255 25.35 -5.88 -1.87
C THR A 255 25.58 -4.89 -0.71
N ARG A 256 26.62 -5.11 0.11
CA ARG A 256 26.95 -4.25 1.25
C ARG A 256 27.15 -2.78 0.84
N HIS A 257 27.76 -2.54 -0.32
CA HIS A 257 28.03 -1.19 -0.81
C HIS A 257 26.86 -0.52 -1.55
N LYS A 258 25.98 -1.28 -2.20
CA LYS A 258 24.89 -0.73 -3.03
C LYS A 258 23.62 -0.43 -2.24
N PHE A 259 23.26 -1.29 -1.29
CA PHE A 259 22.02 -1.12 -0.54
C PHE A 259 21.88 0.20 0.22
N PRO A 260 22.93 0.77 0.85
CA PRO A 260 22.84 2.09 1.48
C PRO A 260 22.31 3.19 0.55
N ALA A 261 22.70 3.16 -0.73
CA ALA A 261 22.22 4.14 -1.72
C ALA A 261 20.73 3.92 -2.06
N ILE A 262 20.28 2.66 -2.16
CA ILE A 262 18.87 2.32 -2.38
C ILE A 262 18.03 2.78 -1.19
N MET A 263 18.50 2.54 0.03
CA MET A 263 17.80 2.97 1.25
C MET A 263 17.71 4.49 1.33
N THR A 264 18.77 5.19 0.95
CA THR A 264 18.76 6.66 0.86
C THR A 264 17.75 7.16 -0.18
N ASP A 265 17.70 6.53 -1.35
CA ASP A 265 16.76 6.89 -2.41
C ASP A 265 15.30 6.66 -1.99
N ILE A 266 15.00 5.52 -1.35
CA ILE A 266 13.67 5.25 -0.78
C ILE A 266 13.34 6.29 0.30
N SER A 267 14.28 6.56 1.22
CA SER A 267 14.10 7.52 2.31
C SER A 267 13.85 8.94 1.81
N SER A 268 14.43 9.32 0.67
CA SER A 268 14.24 10.65 0.07
C SER A 268 12.79 10.90 -0.37
N ASN A 269 12.02 9.83 -0.60
CA ASN A 269 10.60 9.89 -0.98
C ASN A 269 9.65 9.93 0.23
N PHE A 270 10.17 9.83 1.46
CA PHE A 270 9.36 9.87 2.67
C PHE A 270 8.76 11.25 2.84
N SER A 271 7.44 11.32 2.75
CA SER A 271 6.71 12.56 2.96
C SER A 271 5.33 12.27 3.49
N LYS A 272 4.78 13.27 4.18
CA LYS A 272 3.41 13.24 4.67
C LYS A 272 2.39 12.96 3.56
N LYS A 273 2.63 13.48 2.35
CA LYS A 273 1.73 13.30 1.20
C LYS A 273 1.83 11.89 0.61
N THR A 274 3.03 11.31 0.58
CA THR A 274 3.27 10.00 -0.03
C THR A 274 2.89 8.86 0.91
N PHE A 275 2.97 9.05 2.24
CA PHE A 275 2.69 8.02 3.25
C PHE A 275 1.37 7.24 3.03
N PRO A 276 0.18 7.88 3.04
CA PRO A 276 -1.07 7.16 2.84
C PRO A 276 -1.27 6.67 1.40
N VAL A 277 -0.65 7.32 0.41
CA VAL A 277 -0.85 7.02 -1.01
C VAL A 277 -0.11 5.77 -1.44
N LYS A 278 1.07 5.52 -0.86
CA LYS A 278 1.92 4.35 -1.15
C LYS A 278 1.43 3.05 -0.51
N LEU A 279 0.45 3.13 0.40
CA LEU A 279 -0.17 1.99 1.06
C LEU A 279 -1.43 1.55 0.33
N ASP A 280 -1.53 0.25 0.06
CA ASP A 280 -2.82 -0.36 -0.26
C ASP A 280 -3.83 -0.05 0.84
N TYR A 281 -5.08 0.17 0.44
CA TYR A 281 -6.18 0.54 1.33
C TYR A 281 -6.25 -0.33 2.60
N LYS A 282 -6.13 -1.66 2.47
CA LYS A 282 -6.19 -2.61 3.59
C LYS A 282 -5.06 -2.51 4.63
N PHE A 283 -3.97 -1.81 4.31
CA PHE A 283 -2.84 -1.62 5.22
C PHE A 283 -2.77 -0.21 5.79
N ARG A 284 -3.72 0.67 5.44
CA ARG A 284 -3.72 2.03 5.96
C ARG A 284 -4.17 2.05 7.42
N PRO A 285 -3.59 2.90 8.29
CA PRO A 285 -3.94 2.92 9.70
C PRO A 285 -5.43 3.18 9.96
N ASP A 286 -6.07 4.05 9.17
CA ASP A 286 -7.51 4.32 9.24
C ASP A 286 -8.35 3.09 8.95
N GLU A 287 -8.00 2.31 7.93
CA GLU A 287 -8.74 1.08 7.62
C GLU A 287 -8.52 -0.02 8.67
N LEU A 288 -7.30 -0.16 9.20
CA LEU A 288 -7.02 -1.08 10.29
C LEU A 288 -7.83 -0.72 11.56
N LEU A 289 -7.96 0.57 11.86
CA LEU A 289 -8.76 1.06 13.00
C LEU A 289 -10.26 0.95 12.76
N ILE A 290 -10.73 1.19 11.53
CA ILE A 290 -12.12 0.94 11.13
C ILE A 290 -12.45 -0.54 11.33
N ASP A 291 -11.59 -1.43 10.84
CA ASP A 291 -11.74 -2.86 11.00
C ASP A 291 -11.66 -3.29 12.47
N HIS A 292 -10.97 -2.54 13.34
CA HIS A 292 -10.97 -2.79 14.78
C HIS A 292 -12.27 -2.34 15.45
N PHE A 293 -12.71 -1.10 15.23
CA PHE A 293 -13.85 -0.50 15.93
C PHE A 293 -15.22 -0.87 15.35
N CYS A 294 -15.30 -1.26 14.08
CA CYS A 294 -16.55 -1.42 13.34
C CYS A 294 -16.88 -2.87 12.93
N GLN A 295 -16.34 -3.89 13.61
CA GLN A 295 -16.63 -5.30 13.32
C GLN A 295 -18.10 -5.69 13.55
N CYS A 296 -18.80 -5.00 14.46
CA CYS A 296 -20.17 -5.31 14.88
C CYS A 296 -21.21 -4.25 14.45
N CYS A 297 -20.92 -3.45 13.41
CA CYS A 297 -21.84 -2.44 12.87
C CYS A 297 -22.81 -2.99 11.83
#